data_AF-A0AAV0B923-F1
#
_entry.id   AF-A0AAV0B923-F1
#
_cell.length_a   1.000
_cell.length_b   1.000
_cell.length_c   1.000
_cell.angle_alpha   90.00
_cell.angle_beta   90.00
_cell.angle_gamma   90.00
#
_symmetry.space_group_name_H-M   'P 1'
#
loop_
_entity.id
_entity.type
_entity.pdbx_description
1 polymer ?
#
loop_
_entity_poly.entity_id
_entity_poly.type
_entity_poly.pdbx_seq_one_letter_code
_entity_poly.pdbx_strand_id
1 'polypeptide(L)'
;MIFDHCLNKTLYTVAVNYISSRVLKDAAQEQRSCSFYTGANTTSATCNEQPNVVCTKGCTGPFVTATECTPVNESEEAIASTQVCSFGFGRNTAAAKACINELGTFRCTGQTTGSATCDGCQARS
;
A
#
# COMPACT_ATOMS: atom_id res chain seq x y z
N MET A 1 51.27 -10.39 -40.35
CA MET A 1 51.19 -11.87 -40.39
C MET A 1 50.94 -12.35 -38.98
N ILE A 2 49.76 -12.97 -38.75
CA ILE A 2 49.53 -14.19 -37.94
C ILE A 2 49.78 -14.05 -36.42
N PHE A 3 48.93 -14.42 -35.44
CA PHE A 3 47.67 -15.17 -35.26
C PHE A 3 47.09 -14.69 -33.88
N ASP A 4 45.78 -14.56 -33.67
CA ASP A 4 44.83 -15.63 -33.26
C ASP A 4 44.91 -16.02 -31.77
N HIS A 5 43.78 -15.81 -31.08
CA HIS A 5 43.24 -16.50 -29.90
C HIS A 5 44.10 -16.74 -28.64
N CYS A 6 43.69 -16.09 -27.53
CA CYS A 6 43.40 -16.79 -26.27
C CYS A 6 42.60 -15.90 -25.31
N LEU A 7 41.28 -16.14 -25.22
CA LEU A 7 40.49 -15.78 -24.05
C LEU A 7 41.03 -16.55 -22.84
N ASN A 8 41.41 -15.86 -21.76
CA ASN A 8 41.07 -16.41 -20.45
C ASN A 8 40.85 -15.32 -19.40
N LYS A 9 39.70 -15.46 -18.75
CA LYS A 9 39.26 -14.82 -17.54
C LYS A 9 40.38 -14.83 -16.51
N THR A 10 40.59 -13.69 -15.84
CA THR A 10 40.88 -13.53 -14.40
C THR A 10 41.59 -12.18 -14.25
N LEU A 11 41.04 -11.29 -13.42
CA LEU A 11 41.61 -10.01 -12.98
C LEU A 11 41.38 -8.80 -13.91
N TYR A 12 40.12 -8.39 -14.11
CA TYR A 12 39.84 -6.96 -14.32
C TYR A 12 39.77 -6.27 -12.96
N THR A 13 40.94 -6.05 -12.36
CA THR A 13 41.08 -5.19 -11.19
C THR A 13 41.39 -3.77 -11.68
N VAL A 14 40.60 -2.83 -11.19
CA VAL A 14 40.80 -1.37 -11.13
C VAL A 14 40.46 -0.56 -12.38
N ALA A 15 39.32 0.14 -12.32
CA ALA A 15 39.22 1.61 -12.48
C ALA A 15 37.90 2.06 -13.11
N VAL A 16 36.77 1.98 -12.38
CA VAL A 16 35.75 3.03 -12.47
C VAL A 16 35.32 3.39 -11.06
N ASN A 17 35.94 4.45 -10.56
CA ASN A 17 35.66 5.07 -9.28
C ASN A 17 34.23 5.64 -9.24
N TYR A 18 33.58 5.47 -8.09
CA TYR A 18 32.48 6.31 -7.61
C TYR A 18 31.19 6.31 -8.45
N ILE A 19 30.48 5.18 -8.49
CA ILE A 19 29.03 5.22 -8.74
C ILE A 19 28.40 5.87 -7.51
N SER A 20 28.28 7.20 -7.56
CA SER A 20 27.42 8.00 -6.70
C SER A 20 26.09 7.26 -6.55
N SER A 21 25.76 6.84 -5.33
CA SER A 21 24.54 6.10 -4.97
C SER A 21 23.24 6.88 -5.23
N ARG A 22 23.30 7.94 -6.03
CA ARG A 22 22.21 8.84 -6.41
C ARG A 22 21.50 8.43 -7.69
N VAL A 23 22.04 7.47 -8.47
CA VAL A 23 21.39 6.97 -9.70
C VAL A 23 20.29 5.92 -9.43
N LEU A 24 20.05 5.55 -8.17
CA LEU A 24 18.85 4.76 -7.75
C LEU A 24 17.85 5.59 -6.91
N LYS A 25 18.06 6.90 -6.77
CA LYS A 25 17.24 7.78 -5.92
C LYS A 25 16.24 8.62 -6.71
N ASP A 26 15.82 8.14 -7.87
CA ASP A 26 14.81 8.80 -8.69
C ASP A 26 13.86 7.73 -9.23
N ALA A 27 12.56 7.87 -8.89
CA ALA A 27 11.42 7.03 -9.27
C ALA A 27 11.05 5.78 -8.45
N ALA A 28 11.57 5.59 -7.22
CA ALA A 28 10.79 4.86 -6.24
C ALA A 28 9.66 5.79 -5.75
N GLN A 29 8.59 5.91 -6.55
CA GLN A 29 7.30 6.32 -6.01
C GLN A 29 7.07 5.47 -4.77
N GLU A 30 7.05 6.08 -3.59
CA GLU A 30 7.20 5.34 -2.34
C GLU A 30 5.98 4.45 -2.17
N GLN A 31 6.13 3.18 -2.54
CA GLN A 31 5.12 2.16 -2.36
C GLN A 31 5.10 1.82 -0.88
N ARG A 32 3.91 1.86 -0.26
CA ARG A 32 3.74 1.62 1.17
C ARG A 32 2.70 0.55 1.41
N SER A 33 3.01 -0.35 2.34
CA SER A 33 2.01 -1.25 2.91
C SER A 33 1.22 -0.51 3.99
N CYS A 34 -0.10 -0.51 3.86
CA CYS A 34 -1.03 0.29 4.62
C CYS A 34 -2.06 -0.61 5.31
N SER A 35 -1.93 -0.72 6.63
CA SER A 35 -2.90 -1.41 7.48
C SER A 35 -4.12 -0.55 7.76
N PHE A 36 -4.01 0.76 7.57
CA PHE A 36 -5.12 1.72 7.57
C PHE A 36 -5.00 2.61 6.34
N TYR A 37 -6.11 2.94 5.70
CA TYR A 37 -6.12 3.76 4.50
C TYR A 37 -7.51 4.34 4.25
N THR A 38 -7.54 5.48 3.56
CA THR A 38 -8.79 6.13 3.16
C THR A 38 -8.69 6.57 1.71
N GLY A 39 -9.78 6.46 0.95
CA GLY A 39 -9.80 6.89 -0.44
C GLY A 39 -8.81 6.11 -1.30
N ALA A 40 -8.66 4.81 -1.07
CA ALA A 40 -7.73 3.94 -1.81
C ALA A 40 -7.94 4.00 -3.32
N ASN A 41 -9.16 4.28 -3.78
CA ASN A 41 -9.49 4.45 -5.20
C ASN A 41 -9.30 5.89 -5.73
N THR A 42 -8.64 6.77 -4.97
CA THR A 42 -8.45 8.19 -5.32
C THR A 42 -6.98 8.57 -5.44
N THR A 43 -6.71 9.73 -6.05
CA THR A 43 -5.37 10.33 -6.11
C THR A 43 -4.98 11.08 -4.83
N SER A 44 -5.76 10.92 -3.76
CA SER A 44 -5.55 11.55 -2.46
C SER A 44 -5.61 10.51 -1.34
N ALA A 45 -5.23 9.27 -1.64
CA ALA A 45 -5.29 8.20 -0.67
C ALA A 45 -4.35 8.50 0.52
N THR A 46 -4.82 8.22 1.73
CA THR A 46 -3.97 8.29 2.93
C THR A 46 -3.55 6.89 3.34
N CYS A 47 -2.38 6.78 3.98
CA CYS A 47 -1.80 5.51 4.41
C CYS A 47 -1.40 5.58 5.88
N ASN A 48 -1.75 4.55 6.64
CA ASN A 48 -1.41 4.35 8.05
C ASN A 48 -1.74 5.54 8.96
N GLU A 49 -2.85 6.23 8.66
CA GLU A 49 -3.30 7.41 9.40
C GLU A 49 -2.23 8.52 9.48
N GLN A 50 -1.31 8.58 8.50
CA GLN A 50 -0.27 9.60 8.45
C GLN A 50 -0.82 10.88 7.78
N PRO A 51 -1.09 11.97 8.54
CA PRO A 51 -1.77 13.15 8.01
C PRO A 51 -0.93 13.93 6.99
N ASN A 52 0.39 13.75 7.04
CA ASN A 52 1.33 14.42 6.17
C ASN A 52 1.77 13.55 5.00
N VAL A 53 1.07 12.44 4.70
CA VAL A 53 1.41 11.57 3.57
C VAL A 53 0.20 11.36 2.69
N VAL A 54 0.38 11.60 1.39
CA VAL A 54 -0.65 11.41 0.37
C VAL A 54 -0.10 10.50 -0.71
N CYS A 55 -0.85 9.45 -1.05
CA CYS A 55 -0.55 8.50 -2.10
C CYS A 55 -1.36 8.88 -3.35
N THR A 56 -0.65 9.41 -4.35
CA THR A 56 -1.26 10.03 -5.53
C THR A 56 -1.72 9.03 -6.58
N LYS A 57 -1.30 7.78 -6.46
CA LYS A 57 -1.69 6.69 -7.37
C LYS A 57 -2.75 5.75 -6.77
N GLY A 58 -3.29 6.09 -5.61
CA GLY A 58 -4.22 5.25 -4.88
C GLY A 58 -3.55 4.03 -4.25
N CYS A 59 -4.36 3.03 -3.93
CA CYS A 59 -3.94 1.79 -3.32
C CYS A 59 -4.54 0.58 -4.04
N THR A 60 -3.74 -0.48 -4.09
CA THR A 60 -4.06 -1.75 -4.71
C THR A 60 -4.09 -2.86 -3.65
N GLY A 61 -4.79 -3.94 -3.98
CA GLY A 61 -4.93 -5.09 -3.10
C GLY A 61 -3.62 -5.89 -2.92
N PRO A 62 -3.60 -6.86 -2.00
CA PRO A 62 -4.76 -7.38 -1.28
C PRO A 62 -5.27 -6.41 -0.20
N PHE A 63 -6.55 -6.05 -0.22
CA PHE A 63 -7.12 -5.14 0.77
C PHE A 63 -7.32 -5.83 2.13
N VAL A 64 -7.70 -5.04 3.13
CA VAL A 64 -8.05 -5.59 4.44
C VAL A 64 -9.41 -6.30 4.33
N THR A 65 -9.48 -7.51 4.86
CA THR A 65 -10.71 -8.25 5.08
C THR A 65 -11.08 -8.14 6.55
N ALA A 66 -12.30 -7.72 6.86
CA ALA A 66 -12.83 -7.59 8.21
C ALA A 66 -14.07 -8.46 8.40
N THR A 67 -14.24 -9.04 9.58
CA THR A 67 -15.41 -9.86 9.94
C THR A 67 -16.34 -9.13 10.92
N GLU A 68 -17.54 -9.69 11.10
CA GLU A 68 -18.61 -9.12 11.93
C GLU A 68 -18.96 -7.68 11.55
N CYS A 69 -19.12 -7.43 10.25
CA CYS A 69 -19.42 -6.14 9.67
C CYS A 69 -20.93 -5.95 9.50
N THR A 70 -21.48 -4.91 10.12
CA THR A 70 -22.87 -4.46 9.92
C THR A 70 -22.90 -3.14 9.16
N PRO A 71 -23.84 -2.94 8.22
CA PRO A 71 -24.00 -1.67 7.52
C PRO A 71 -24.31 -0.53 8.50
N VAL A 72 -23.71 0.65 8.30
CA VAL A 72 -23.92 1.79 9.21
C VAL A 72 -25.29 2.45 9.04
N ASN A 73 -25.92 2.30 7.87
CA ASN A 73 -27.20 2.94 7.54
C ASN A 73 -28.41 2.00 7.67
N GLU A 74 -28.22 0.77 8.13
CA GLU A 74 -29.30 -0.19 8.33
C GLU A 74 -29.59 -0.40 9.82
N SER A 75 -30.79 -0.87 10.13
CA SER A 75 -31.22 -1.19 11.49
C SER A 75 -30.26 -2.17 12.16
N GLU A 76 -30.15 -2.11 13.50
CA GLU A 76 -29.22 -2.92 14.32
C GLU A 76 -29.41 -4.46 14.17
N GLU A 77 -30.46 -4.89 13.48
CA GLU A 77 -30.77 -6.30 13.18
C GLU A 77 -30.07 -6.83 11.91
N ALA A 78 -29.27 -6.02 11.24
CA ALA A 78 -28.52 -6.45 10.05
C ALA A 78 -27.58 -7.61 10.38
N ILE A 79 -27.65 -8.67 9.57
CA ILE A 79 -26.80 -9.86 9.75
C ILE A 79 -25.35 -9.46 9.52
N ALA A 80 -24.51 -9.72 10.52
CA ALA A 80 -23.09 -9.44 10.45
C ALA A 80 -22.42 -10.28 9.36
N SER A 81 -21.54 -9.66 8.59
CA SER A 81 -20.93 -10.25 7.39
C SER A 81 -19.42 -10.09 7.38
N THR A 82 -18.75 -10.69 6.39
CA THR A 82 -17.32 -10.47 6.13
C THR A 82 -17.20 -9.54 4.92
N GLN A 83 -16.38 -8.50 5.05
CA GLN A 83 -16.21 -7.45 4.05
C GLN A 83 -14.74 -7.29 3.66
N VAL A 84 -14.50 -7.09 2.37
CA VAL A 84 -13.21 -6.63 1.86
C VAL A 84 -13.29 -5.11 1.72
N CYS A 85 -12.40 -4.39 2.41
CA CYS A 85 -12.47 -2.94 2.56
C CYS A 85 -11.70 -2.23 1.41
N SER A 86 -12.19 -2.35 0.19
CA SER A 86 -11.48 -1.93 -1.03
C SER A 86 -11.22 -0.41 -1.13
N PHE A 87 -12.03 0.43 -0.48
CA PHE A 87 -11.93 1.90 -0.59
C PHE A 87 -11.37 2.56 0.67
N GLY A 88 -11.53 1.94 1.83
CA GLY A 88 -11.02 2.48 3.08
C GLY A 88 -11.17 1.53 4.24
N PHE A 89 -10.16 1.51 5.12
CA PHE A 89 -10.18 0.76 6.36
C PHE A 89 -9.52 1.57 7.47
N GLY A 90 -10.22 1.74 8.58
CA GLY A 90 -9.84 2.68 9.63
C GLY A 90 -10.45 2.38 10.99
N ARG A 91 -10.05 3.14 12.01
CA ARG A 91 -10.72 3.11 13.32
C ARG A 91 -12.05 3.87 13.22
N ASN A 92 -13.14 3.25 13.68
CA ASN A 92 -14.43 3.92 13.85
C ASN A 92 -14.64 4.31 15.32
N THR A 93 -14.41 3.36 16.23
CA THR A 93 -14.37 3.58 17.68
C THR A 93 -13.20 2.81 18.29
N ALA A 94 -13.05 2.82 19.62
CA ALA A 94 -12.06 2.00 20.31
C ALA A 94 -12.24 0.49 20.04
N ALA A 95 -13.50 0.05 19.88
CA ALA A 95 -13.86 -1.37 19.72
C ALA A 95 -14.29 -1.74 18.29
N ALA A 96 -14.45 -0.78 17.38
CA ALA A 96 -14.95 -1.05 16.03
C ALA A 96 -14.09 -0.40 14.95
N LYS A 97 -14.02 -1.06 13.79
CA LYS A 97 -13.37 -0.56 12.57
C LYS A 97 -14.42 -0.06 11.58
N ALA A 98 -14.04 0.92 10.79
CA ALA A 98 -14.77 1.33 9.61
C ALA A 98 -14.20 0.57 8.41
N CYS A 99 -15.07 -0.07 7.64
CA CYS A 99 -14.75 -0.74 6.40
C CYS A 99 -15.60 -0.11 5.28
N ILE A 100 -14.96 0.34 4.22
CA ILE A 100 -15.61 1.00 3.08
C ILE A 100 -15.25 0.24 1.82
N ASN A 101 -16.27 -0.11 1.04
CA ASN A 101 -16.14 -0.77 -0.25
C ASN A 101 -17.27 -0.33 -1.18
N GLU A 102 -17.40 -1.00 -2.32
CA GLU A 102 -18.43 -0.75 -3.33
C GLU A 102 -19.87 -0.97 -2.84
N LEU A 103 -20.07 -1.78 -1.79
CA LEU A 103 -21.39 -2.02 -1.19
C LEU A 103 -21.79 -0.92 -0.20
N GLY A 104 -20.82 -0.17 0.32
CA GLY A 104 -21.07 0.95 1.22
C GLY A 104 -20.12 1.00 2.41
N THR A 105 -20.62 1.51 3.53
CA THR A 105 -19.87 1.68 4.78
C THR A 105 -20.37 0.74 5.84
N PHE A 106 -19.45 0.00 6.45
CA PHE A 106 -19.71 -1.00 7.47
C PHE A 106 -18.95 -0.68 8.75
N ARG A 107 -19.58 -1.01 9.86
CA ARG A 107 -18.96 -1.08 11.18
C ARG A 107 -18.61 -2.53 11.47
N CYS A 108 -17.33 -2.82 11.67
CA CYS A 108 -16.85 -4.18 11.92
C CYS A 108 -16.28 -4.31 13.33
N THR A 109 -16.65 -5.36 14.06
CA THR A 109 -16.16 -5.65 15.42
C THR A 109 -15.27 -6.90 15.49
N GLY A 110 -15.19 -7.66 14.41
CA GLY A 110 -14.48 -8.93 14.36
C GLY A 110 -13.00 -8.80 14.02
N GLN A 111 -12.42 -9.91 13.57
CA GLN A 111 -11.01 -10.00 13.20
C GLN A 111 -10.75 -9.33 11.85
N THR A 112 -9.51 -8.88 11.66
CA THR A 112 -9.07 -8.18 10.46
C THR A 112 -7.77 -8.79 9.93
N THR A 113 -7.66 -9.02 8.63
CA THR A 113 -6.47 -9.57 7.98
C THR A 113 -6.14 -8.81 6.69
N GLY A 114 -4.88 -8.84 6.26
CA GLY A 114 -4.42 -8.17 5.03
C GLY A 114 -3.94 -6.73 5.23
N SER A 115 -3.58 -6.07 4.13
CA SER A 115 -3.04 -4.69 4.10
C SER A 115 -3.02 -4.17 2.67
N ALA A 116 -3.49 -2.96 2.41
CA ALA A 116 -3.41 -2.38 1.09
C ALA A 116 -1.97 -1.98 0.73
N THR A 117 -1.69 -1.90 -0.57
CA THR A 117 -0.43 -1.39 -1.11
C THR A 117 -0.71 -0.05 -1.77
N CYS A 118 -0.26 1.06 -1.20
CA CYS A 118 -0.47 2.39 -1.77
C CYS A 118 0.78 2.87 -2.52
N ASP A 119 0.57 3.51 -3.66
CA ASP A 119 1.63 3.92 -4.58
C ASP A 119 1.72 5.45 -4.70
N GLY A 120 2.91 5.95 -5.02
CA GLY A 120 3.14 7.39 -5.15
C GLY A 120 2.89 8.14 -3.85
N CYS A 121 3.20 7.52 -2.71
CA CYS A 121 3.10 8.15 -1.41
C CYS A 121 4.23 9.18 -1.24
N GLN A 122 3.87 10.39 -0.87
CA GLN A 122 4.79 11.49 -0.67
C GLN A 122 4.36 12.35 0.51
N ALA A 123 5.32 13.04 1.12
CA ALA A 123 5.02 14.03 2.13
C ALA A 123 4.17 15.16 1.52
N ARG A 124 3.14 15.60 2.24
CA ARG A 124 2.31 16.75 1.88
C ARG A 124 3.14 18.01 2.12
N SER A 125 3.63 18.61 1.04
CA SER A 125 4.36 19.89 1.02
C SER A 125 3.43 21.09 1.13
#